data_AF-A0AAI9XAC3-F1
#
_entry.id   AF-A0AAI9XAC3-F1
#
_cell.length_a   1.000
_cell.length_b   1.000
_cell.length_c   1.000
_cell.angle_alpha   90.00
_cell.angle_beta   90.00
_cell.angle_gamma   90.00
#
_symmetry.space_group_name_H-M   'P 1'
#
loop_
_entity.id
_entity.type
_entity.pdbx_description
1 polymer ?
#
loop_
_entity_poly.entity_id
_entity_poly.type
_entity_poly.pdbx_seq_one_letter_code
_entity_poly.pdbx_strand_id
1 'polypeptide(L)'
;MLTLTSGEKFEAKWSIGRLSKPFQFISVLWNDWIVTVLFSPYSFPVEASTLNYAPVILGIVTIFALISWFFTSATAWVPRGRLPRPVEDTE
;
A
#
# COMPACT_ATOMS: atom_id res chain seq x y z
N MET A 1 3.73 12.07 -6.01
CA MET A 1 3.42 11.63 -4.64
C MET A 1 1.96 11.21 -4.62
N LEU A 2 1.66 9.96 -4.29
CA LEU A 2 0.32 9.57 -3.88
C LEU A 2 0.10 10.28 -2.55
N THR A 3 -0.65 11.37 -2.58
CA THR A 3 -0.90 12.22 -1.41
C THR A 3 -1.82 11.46 -0.46
N LEU A 4 -1.22 10.67 0.43
CA LEU A 4 -1.93 10.05 1.56
C LEU A 4 -2.29 11.08 2.65
N THR A 5 -1.70 12.28 2.59
CA THR A 5 -2.05 13.43 3.43
C THR A 5 -2.58 14.54 2.53
N SER A 6 -3.90 14.73 2.52
CA SER A 6 -4.53 15.90 1.89
C SER A 6 -4.27 17.12 2.78
N GLY A 7 -3.21 17.87 2.48
CA GLY A 7 -2.93 19.14 3.19
C GLY A 7 -1.49 19.61 3.13
N GLU A 8 -0.51 18.71 3.16
CA GLU A 8 0.91 19.07 3.15
C GLU A 8 1.61 18.49 1.91
N LYS A 9 2.25 19.38 1.13
CA LYS A 9 3.16 18.98 0.07
C LYS A 9 4.46 18.49 0.72
N PHE A 10 4.56 17.19 0.92
CA PHE A 10 5.82 16.58 1.30
C PHE A 10 6.68 16.36 0.03
N GLU A 11 7.65 17.23 -0.20
CA GLU A 11 8.64 17.00 -1.24
C GLU A 11 9.72 16.06 -0.70
N ALA A 12 9.69 14.80 -1.15
CA ALA A 12 10.74 13.85 -0.81
C ALA A 12 12.08 14.36 -1.37
N LYS A 13 13.14 14.32 -0.55
CA LYS A 13 14.51 14.75 -0.90
C LYS A 13 14.98 14.19 -2.25
N TRP A 14 14.49 13.00 -2.62
CA TRP A 14 14.75 12.35 -3.90
C TRP A 14 13.43 12.09 -4.62
N SER A 15 13.09 13.00 -5.53
CA SER A 15 11.91 12.91 -6.39
C SER A 15 12.36 12.92 -7.85
N ILE A 16 11.86 11.99 -8.67
CA ILE A 16 12.10 11.95 -10.13
C ILE A 16 11.25 13.02 -10.86
N GLY A 17 10.67 13.95 -10.10
CA GLY A 17 9.89 15.08 -10.58
C GLY A 17 8.70 14.64 -11.42
N ARG A 18 8.66 15.11 -12.67
CA ARG A 18 7.53 14.88 -13.59
C ARG A 18 7.34 13.40 -13.95
N LEU A 19 8.39 12.60 -13.93
CA LEU A 19 8.32 11.17 -14.26
C LEU A 19 7.75 10.32 -13.13
N SER A 20 7.62 10.84 -11.90
CA SER A 20 7.06 10.05 -10.79
C SER A 20 5.61 9.63 -11.03
N LYS A 21 4.79 10.45 -11.70
CA LYS A 21 3.38 10.11 -12.00
C LYS A 21 3.23 8.95 -13.00
N PRO A 22 3.87 8.98 -14.18
CA PRO A 22 3.77 7.86 -15.12
C PRO A 22 4.38 6.57 -14.55
N PHE A 23 5.50 6.64 -13.82
CA PHE A 23 6.07 5.46 -13.17
C PHE A 23 5.12 4.84 -12.15
N GLN A 24 4.43 5.66 -11.33
CA GLN A 24 3.43 5.15 -10.38
C GLN A 24 2.29 4.42 -11.10
N PHE A 25 1.80 4.95 -12.22
CA PHE A 25 0.77 4.28 -13.00
C PHE A 25 1.24 2.93 -13.54
N ILE A 26 2.44 2.88 -14.11
CA ILE A 26 3.05 1.63 -14.60
C ILE A 26 3.22 0.64 -13.43
N SER A 27 3.66 1.10 -12.25
CA SER A 27 3.79 0.25 -11.07
C SER A 27 2.46 -0.35 -10.63
N VAL A 28 1.37 0.44 -10.62
CA VAL A 28 0.04 -0.08 -10.27
C VAL A 28 -0.39 -1.14 -11.27
N LEU A 29 -0.29 -0.85 -12.57
CA LEU A 29 -0.69 -1.76 -13.63
C LEU A 29 0.12 -3.06 -13.61
N TRP A 30 1.43 -2.96 -13.38
CA TRP A 30 2.31 -4.12 -13.25
C TRP A 30 1.98 -4.98 -12.03
N ASN A 31 1.73 -4.36 -10.87
CA ASN A 31 1.35 -5.10 -9.67
C ASN A 31 -0.01 -5.79 -9.84
N ASP A 32 -0.98 -5.12 -10.45
CA ASP A 32 -2.32 -5.68 -10.70
C ASP A 32 -2.26 -6.90 -11.65
N TRP A 33 -1.42 -6.82 -12.69
CA TRP A 33 -1.12 -7.96 -13.56
C TRP A 33 -0.54 -9.14 -12.78
N ILE A 34 0.51 -8.91 -11.98
CA ILE A 34 1.16 -9.96 -11.18
C ILE A 34 0.17 -10.60 -10.20
N VAL A 35 -0.65 -9.80 -9.53
CA VAL A 35 -1.69 -10.28 -8.61
C VAL A 35 -2.70 -11.18 -9.34
N THR A 36 -3.17 -10.75 -10.51
CA THR A 36 -4.13 -11.53 -11.31
C THR A 36 -3.57 -12.90 -11.70
N VAL A 37 -2.31 -12.95 -12.14
CA VAL A 37 -1.64 -14.21 -12.49
C VAL A 37 -1.47 -15.08 -11.24
N LEU A 38 -1.05 -14.51 -10.12
CA LEU A 38 -0.83 -15.23 -8.86
C LEU A 38 -2.12 -15.76 -8.24
N PHE A 39 -3.26 -15.12 -8.49
CA PHE A 39 -4.58 -15.54 -8.00
C PHE A 39 -5.29 -16.51 -8.93
N SER A 40 -4.78 -16.70 -10.15
CA SER A 40 -5.37 -17.64 -11.09
C SER A 40 -5.34 -19.09 -10.56
N PRO A 41 -6.32 -19.92 -10.95
CA PRO A 41 -6.34 -21.34 -10.63
C PRO A 41 -5.27 -22.10 -11.45
N TYR A 42 -4.57 -23.03 -10.79
CA TYR A 42 -3.52 -23.84 -11.44
C TYR A 42 -4.05 -25.06 -12.19
N SER A 43 -5.29 -25.49 -11.90
CA SER A 43 -5.91 -26.66 -12.50
C SER A 43 -7.42 -26.48 -12.60
N PHE A 44 -8.03 -27.16 -13.57
CA PHE A 44 -9.48 -27.16 -13.80
C PHE A 44 -10.00 -28.60 -13.85
N PRO A 45 -11.22 -28.88 -13.33
CA PRO A 45 -12.15 -27.95 -12.68
C PRO A 45 -11.68 -27.48 -11.29
N VAL A 46 -12.17 -26.31 -10.86
CA VAL A 46 -11.84 -25.74 -9.55
C VAL A 46 -12.77 -26.33 -8.49
N GLU A 47 -12.20 -27.04 -7.53
CA GLU A 47 -12.87 -27.58 -6.35
C GLU A 47 -12.25 -27.01 -5.07
N ALA A 48 -12.84 -27.28 -3.90
CA ALA A 48 -12.30 -26.81 -2.62
C ALA A 48 -10.84 -27.26 -2.42
N SER A 49 -10.47 -28.47 -2.82
CA SER A 49 -9.10 -28.96 -2.68
C SER A 49 -8.11 -28.38 -3.70
N THR A 50 -8.59 -27.80 -4.82
CA THR A 50 -7.74 -27.30 -5.92
C THR A 50 -7.75 -25.78 -6.09
N LEU A 51 -8.61 -25.08 -5.34
CA LEU A 51 -8.68 -23.62 -5.33
C LEU A 51 -7.37 -23.00 -4.82
N ASN A 52 -6.93 -21.95 -5.49
CA ASN A 52 -5.88 -21.09 -4.97
C ASN A 52 -6.45 -20.20 -3.84
N TYR A 53 -6.02 -20.46 -2.61
CA TYR A 53 -6.53 -19.76 -1.42
C TYR A 53 -5.89 -18.38 -1.18
N ALA A 54 -4.87 -17.98 -1.95
CA ALA A 54 -4.24 -16.68 -1.83
C ALA A 54 -5.23 -15.49 -1.88
N PRO A 55 -6.15 -15.38 -2.88
CA PRO A 55 -7.13 -14.30 -2.93
C PRO A 55 -8.10 -14.29 -1.73
N VAL A 56 -8.49 -15.48 -1.23
CA VAL A 56 -9.40 -15.62 -0.09
C VAL A 56 -8.74 -15.09 1.19
N ILE A 57 -7.50 -15.50 1.44
CA ILE A 57 -6.72 -15.05 2.59
C ILE A 57 -6.46 -13.55 2.51
N LEU A 58 -6.09 -13.02 1.32
CA LEU A 58 -5.90 -11.58 1.14
C LEU A 58 -7.17 -10.82 1.51
N GLY A 59 -8.34 -11.23 1.00
CA GLY A 59 -9.61 -10.58 1.33
C GLY A 59 -9.90 -10.54 2.82
N ILE A 60 -9.68 -11.65 3.54
CA ILE A 60 -9.85 -11.72 4.99
C ILE A 60 -8.91 -10.75 5.71
N VAL A 61 -7.61 -10.76 5.38
CA VAL A 61 -6.62 -9.88 6.00
C VAL A 61 -6.92 -8.41 5.69
N THR A 62 -7.36 -8.09 4.48
CA THR A 62 -7.77 -6.73 4.10
C THR A 62 -8.98 -6.26 4.93
N ILE A 63 -9.98 -7.12 5.15
CA ILE A 63 -11.12 -6.78 6.02
C ILE A 63 -10.63 -6.47 7.43
N PHE A 64 -9.78 -7.32 8.02
CA PHE A 64 -9.21 -7.05 9.34
C PHE A 64 -8.39 -5.75 9.37
N ALA A 65 -7.61 -5.47 8.32
CA ALA A 65 -6.86 -4.22 8.21
C ALA A 65 -7.78 -3.00 8.15
N LEU A 66 -8.87 -3.07 7.39
CA LEU A 66 -9.87 -1.99 7.31
C LEU A 66 -10.58 -1.77 8.65
N ILE A 67 -11.02 -2.86 9.31
CA ILE A 67 -11.59 -2.78 10.66
C ILE A 67 -10.58 -2.09 11.59
N SER A 68 -9.35 -2.58 11.61
CA SER A 68 -8.28 -2.03 12.44
C SER A 68 -8.05 -0.53 12.17
N TRP A 69 -8.08 -0.13 10.90
CA TRP A 69 -7.94 1.28 10.47
C TRP A 69 -9.08 2.16 10.97
N PHE A 70 -10.34 1.71 10.87
CA PHE A 70 -11.49 2.50 11.31
C PHE A 70 -11.62 2.60 12.82
N PHE A 71 -11.23 1.56 13.56
CA PHE A 71 -11.41 1.51 15.01
C PHE A 71 -10.18 1.95 15.82
N THR A 72 -8.98 1.91 15.24
CA THR A 72 -7.74 2.27 15.95
C THR A 72 -7.27 3.66 15.55
N SER A 73 -7.20 4.58 16.52
CA SER A 73 -6.77 5.96 16.29
C SER A 73 -5.32 6.08 15.79
N ALA A 74 -5.03 7.06 14.93
CA ALA A 74 -3.67 7.34 14.43
C ALA A 74 -2.62 7.54 15.55
N THR A 75 -3.04 8.08 16.70
CA THR A 75 -2.18 8.26 17.88
C THR A 75 -1.80 6.95 18.58
N ALA A 76 -2.63 5.91 18.44
CA ALA A 76 -2.29 4.57 18.92
C ALA A 76 -1.28 3.88 17.98
N TRP A 77 -1.33 4.16 16.68
CA TRP A 77 -0.39 3.63 15.69
C TRP A 77 0.97 4.33 15.71
N VAL A 78 0.98 5.66 15.79
CA VAL A 78 2.20 6.49 15.73
C VAL A 78 2.24 7.42 16.94
N PRO A 79 2.97 7.06 18.00
CA PRO A 79 3.18 7.94 19.14
C PRO A 79 3.93 9.22 18.71
N ARG A 80 3.22 10.35 18.66
CA ARG A 80 3.74 11.66 18.18
C ARG A 80 4.85 12.30 19.04
N GLY A 81 5.43 11.58 20.00
CA GLY A 81 6.39 12.12 20.98
C GLY A 81 7.87 11.89 20.69
N ARG A 82 8.26 11.24 19.57
CA ARG A 82 9.65 10.80 19.36
C ARG A 82 10.31 11.22 18.04
N LEU A 83 9.69 12.08 17.24
CA LEU A 83 10.36 12.59 16.04
C LEU A 83 11.25 13.78 16.43
N PRO A 84 12.59 13.68 16.28
CA PRO A 84 13.45 14.85 16.35
C PRO A 84 12.94 15.87 15.32
N ARG A 85 12.87 17.16 15.70
CA ARG A 85 12.62 18.22 14.72
C ARG A 85 13.63 18.05 13.58
N PRO A 86 13.20 18.12 12.31
CA PRO A 86 14.15 18.20 11.20
C PRO A 86 15.16 19.28 11.55
N VAL A 87 16.44 18.91 11.62
CA VAL A 87 17.52 19.88 11.81
C VAL A 87 17.42 20.79 10.60
N GLU A 88 17.10 22.07 10.82
CA GLU A 88 17.26 23.09 9.79
C GLU A 88 18.76 23.14 9.50
N ASP A 89 19.16 22.48 8.41
CA ASP A 89 20.51 22.60 7.86
C ASP A 89 20.65 24.03 7.35
N THR A 90 21.01 24.94 8.24
CA THR A 90 21.47 26.30 7.91
C THR A 90 22.92 26.21 7.46
N GLU A 91 23.17 26.07 6.15
CA GLU A 91 24.39 26.55 5.46
C GLU A 91 24.06 26.93 4.01
#